data_AF-A0A8J4SF78-F1
#
_entry.id   AF-A0A8J4SF78-F1
#
_cell.length_a   1.000
_cell.length_b   1.000
_cell.length_c   1.000
_cell.angle_alpha   90.00
_cell.angle_beta   90.00
_cell.angle_gamma   90.00
#
_symmetry.space_group_name_H-M   'P 1'
#
loop_
_entity.id
_entity.type
_entity.pdbx_description
1 polymer ?
#
loop_
_entity_poly.entity_id
_entity_poly.type
_entity_poly.pdbx_seq_one_letter_code
_entity_poly.pdbx_strand_id
1 'polypeptide(L)'
;MSDSEDDTLDYNDCSPDVELGFICDEPLDFSAQPLHSNPDWSKWDGGRVGGRPSWLCPSTRALPSTEQLKCSGCSSPLSFLLQIYCPLDDKSDAFHRTLYVFVCRSLGCSRQGDGRAFRSQLPQDNAFYAAESGTNRLKKTDEKQVDLCALCGQRAVFTCSACHVAQYCSKEHQKDHWSAGGHKQTCGQCLETQTFVESDEAREKLMTKGSKWVFPEQELEIDHEPDSSEAVNDYEAKLMAEFEKDKKIGGQKAREGEESDPFTDDSALDVSQHELNEALGHTKDQDSQYVRFLTRVALAKDQVLRYSRWEDEAVLWVHSEGMHTGAVPPCERCSGERKFEFQVLPQLLNYLSVDQQSSLGDISSRSCEWGTLAVYTCSKSCPLETECAQEFLHYQPAYAGTT
;
A
#
# COMPACT_ATOMS: atom_id res chain seq x y z
N MET A 1 14.48 -6.97 61.63
CA MET A 1 14.60 -7.80 60.43
C MET A 1 13.41 -7.43 59.59
N SER A 2 13.66 -6.59 58.59
CA SER A 2 12.67 -5.99 57.71
C SER A 2 12.49 -6.91 56.52
N ASP A 3 11.29 -7.44 56.36
CA ASP A 3 10.85 -8.10 55.14
C ASP A 3 10.82 -7.06 54.02
N SER A 4 11.71 -7.23 53.03
CA SER A 4 11.66 -6.52 51.76
C SER A 4 10.85 -7.37 50.80
N GLU A 5 9.60 -6.98 50.59
CA GLU A 5 8.79 -7.43 49.46
C GLU A 5 9.50 -7.00 48.17
N ASP A 6 9.75 -7.98 47.32
CA ASP A 6 10.32 -7.84 45.99
C ASP A 6 9.24 -7.25 45.08
N ASP A 7 9.26 -5.93 44.91
CA ASP A 7 8.49 -5.22 43.89
C ASP A 7 9.00 -5.69 42.51
N THR A 8 8.41 -6.77 42.03
CA THR A 8 8.45 -7.16 40.62
C THR A 8 7.72 -6.09 39.84
N LEU A 9 8.47 -5.10 39.36
CA LEU A 9 8.00 -4.11 38.40
C LEU A 9 7.58 -4.87 37.13
N ASP A 10 6.27 -5.00 36.94
CA ASP A 10 5.63 -5.48 35.72
C ASP A 10 5.96 -4.48 34.60
N TYR A 11 7.11 -4.68 33.95
CA TYR A 11 7.49 -4.02 32.70
C TYR A 11 6.69 -4.66 31.56
N ASN A 12 5.39 -4.45 31.56
CA ASN A 12 4.53 -4.94 30.50
C ASN A 12 3.44 -3.91 30.21
N ASP A 13 3.79 -2.85 29.47
CA ASP A 13 2.84 -2.18 28.57
C ASP A 13 3.54 -1.11 27.69
N CYS A 14 3.02 -0.91 26.47
CA CYS A 14 3.35 0.15 25.51
C CYS A 14 4.45 -0.07 24.45
N SER A 15 4.63 -1.29 23.91
CA SER A 15 5.03 -1.35 22.49
C SER A 15 3.78 -1.27 21.62
N PRO A 16 3.76 -0.46 20.54
CA PRO A 16 2.64 -0.39 19.62
C PRO A 16 2.30 -1.79 19.08
N ASP A 17 1.01 -2.13 19.02
CA ASP A 17 0.56 -3.39 18.44
C ASP A 17 0.62 -3.26 16.91
N VAL A 18 1.63 -3.89 16.31
CA VAL A 18 1.89 -3.81 14.87
C VAL A 18 1.62 -5.14 14.22
N GLU A 19 0.77 -5.11 13.19
CA GLU A 19 0.53 -6.22 12.29
C GLU A 19 1.33 -6.00 11.00
N LEU A 20 1.90 -7.07 10.47
CA LEU A 20 2.72 -7.08 9.26
C LEU A 20 1.91 -7.67 8.10
N GLY A 21 2.01 -7.05 6.93
CA GLY A 21 1.43 -7.59 5.71
C GLY A 21 2.46 -8.23 4.81
N PHE A 22 2.10 -9.38 4.24
CA PHE A 22 2.91 -10.20 3.34
C PHE A 22 2.13 -10.49 2.05
N ILE A 23 2.83 -10.67 0.94
CA ILE A 23 2.21 -11.13 -0.29
C ILE A 23 2.10 -12.65 -0.25
N CYS A 24 0.92 -13.20 -0.54
CA CYS A 24 0.74 -14.65 -0.61
C CYS A 24 1.51 -15.23 -1.80
N ASP A 25 2.31 -16.27 -1.57
CA ASP A 25 3.02 -17.01 -2.63
C ASP A 25 2.13 -18.02 -3.38
N GLU A 26 0.90 -18.24 -2.91
CA GLU A 26 -0.04 -19.15 -3.53
C GLU A 26 -0.57 -18.59 -4.87
N PRO A 27 -0.85 -19.46 -5.86
CA PRO A 27 -1.38 -19.03 -7.14
C PRO A 27 -2.72 -18.30 -6.95
N LEU A 28 -2.85 -17.12 -7.55
CA LEU A 28 -4.11 -16.37 -7.55
C LEU A 28 -5.26 -17.25 -8.05
N ASP A 29 -6.29 -17.40 -7.22
CA ASP A 29 -7.56 -17.92 -7.69
C ASP A 29 -8.25 -16.83 -8.51
N PHE A 30 -8.24 -17.00 -9.85
CA PHE A 30 -8.90 -16.09 -10.79
C PHE A 30 -10.44 -16.00 -10.64
N SER A 31 -11.02 -16.82 -9.76
CA SER A 31 -12.42 -16.80 -9.34
C SER A 31 -12.65 -16.23 -7.93
N ALA A 32 -11.58 -15.90 -7.20
CA ALA A 32 -11.66 -15.34 -5.86
C ALA A 32 -12.49 -14.06 -5.86
N GLN A 33 -13.40 -13.97 -4.88
CA GLN A 33 -14.19 -12.77 -4.66
C GLN A 33 -13.53 -11.92 -3.57
N PRO A 34 -13.71 -10.58 -3.60
CA PRO A 34 -13.20 -9.69 -2.57
C PRO A 34 -13.65 -10.14 -1.16
N LEU A 35 -12.80 -9.96 -0.16
CA LEU A 35 -13.02 -10.42 1.22
C LEU A 35 -14.33 -9.92 1.86
N HIS A 36 -14.79 -8.70 1.54
CA HIS A 36 -16.11 -8.20 1.99
C HIS A 36 -17.30 -8.95 1.36
N SER A 37 -17.03 -9.83 0.39
CA SER A 37 -17.99 -10.79 -0.19
C SER A 37 -17.83 -12.18 0.43
N ASN A 38 -16.93 -12.38 1.40
CA ASN A 38 -16.75 -13.64 2.15
C ASN A 38 -17.73 -13.70 3.34
N PRO A 39 -18.17 -14.89 3.79
CA PRO A 39 -19.21 -15.01 4.81
C PRO A 39 -18.73 -14.47 6.16
N ASP A 40 -17.46 -14.65 6.50
CA ASP A 40 -16.89 -14.31 7.81
C ASP A 40 -16.10 -12.99 7.75
N TRP A 41 -16.75 -11.90 7.33
CA TRP A 41 -16.14 -10.56 7.29
C TRP A 41 -15.84 -9.96 8.69
N SER A 42 -16.07 -10.73 9.77
CA SER A 42 -15.81 -10.32 11.16
C SER A 42 -14.35 -10.44 11.56
N LYS A 43 -13.57 -11.21 10.80
CA LYS A 43 -12.12 -11.26 10.94
C LYS A 43 -11.51 -10.30 9.95
N TRP A 44 -10.60 -9.49 10.44
CA TRP A 44 -9.61 -8.89 9.58
C TRP A 44 -8.66 -10.00 9.19
N ASP A 45 -8.70 -10.42 7.93
CA ASP A 45 -7.83 -11.48 7.43
C ASP A 45 -7.23 -11.18 6.05
N GLY A 46 -7.30 -9.93 5.56
CA GLY A 46 -6.54 -9.59 4.36
C GLY A 46 -6.80 -8.26 3.68
N GLY A 47 -5.94 -8.01 2.70
CA GLY A 47 -6.05 -6.94 1.73
C GLY A 47 -5.80 -7.46 0.33
N ARG A 48 -5.74 -6.54 -0.62
CA ARG A 48 -5.32 -6.87 -1.98
C ARG A 48 -4.43 -5.78 -2.51
N VAL A 49 -3.41 -6.18 -3.24
CA VAL A 49 -2.50 -5.31 -3.96
C VAL A 49 -2.77 -5.44 -5.46
N GLY A 50 -2.76 -4.31 -6.17
CA GLY A 50 -2.93 -4.23 -7.62
C GLY A 50 -4.27 -4.72 -8.15
N GLY A 51 -4.33 -5.02 -9.44
CA GLY A 51 -5.57 -5.36 -10.14
C GLY A 51 -6.56 -4.19 -10.23
N ARG A 52 -7.86 -4.51 -10.22
CA ARG A 52 -8.96 -3.51 -10.22
C ARG A 52 -9.51 -3.36 -8.79
N PRO A 53 -9.75 -2.14 -8.28
CA PRO A 53 -10.33 -1.95 -6.94
C PRO A 53 -11.70 -2.61 -6.84
N SER A 54 -11.98 -3.19 -5.68
CA SER A 54 -13.31 -3.71 -5.36
C SER A 54 -13.99 -2.69 -4.47
N TRP A 55 -14.97 -2.00 -5.03
CA TRP A 55 -15.63 -0.89 -4.38
C TRP A 55 -16.63 -1.38 -3.35
N LEU A 56 -16.37 -1.09 -2.08
CA LEU A 56 -17.24 -1.44 -0.96
C LEU A 56 -18.66 -0.91 -1.18
N CYS A 57 -18.78 0.33 -1.64
CA CYS A 57 -20.04 0.93 -2.05
C CYS A 57 -19.93 1.27 -3.55
N PRO A 58 -20.48 0.45 -4.46
CA PRO A 58 -20.42 0.69 -5.90
C PRO A 58 -21.47 1.73 -6.33
N SER A 59 -21.43 2.92 -5.70
CA SER A 59 -22.30 4.05 -6.01
C SER A 59 -21.48 5.23 -6.55
N THR A 60 -22.07 6.05 -7.42
CA THR A 60 -21.32 7.13 -8.11
C THR A 60 -20.72 8.14 -7.14
N ARG A 61 -21.31 8.31 -5.94
CA ARG A 61 -20.85 9.21 -4.89
C ARG A 61 -19.78 8.58 -3.99
N ALA A 62 -19.76 7.25 -3.88
CA ALA A 62 -18.76 6.52 -3.12
C ALA A 62 -17.44 6.31 -3.87
N LEU A 63 -17.42 6.49 -5.19
CA LEU A 63 -16.20 6.38 -5.98
C LEU A 63 -15.51 7.74 -6.14
N PRO A 64 -14.18 7.82 -5.92
CA PRO A 64 -13.41 9.02 -6.22
C PRO A 64 -13.60 9.44 -7.69
N SER A 65 -13.74 10.75 -7.90
CA SER A 65 -13.81 11.31 -9.25
C SER A 65 -12.48 11.20 -9.99
N THR A 66 -12.53 11.31 -11.33
CA THR A 66 -11.32 11.34 -12.16
C THR A 66 -10.38 12.49 -11.82
N GLU A 67 -10.90 13.62 -11.32
CA GLU A 67 -10.08 14.75 -10.87
C GLU A 67 -9.39 14.47 -9.54
N GLN A 68 -10.07 13.78 -8.62
CA GLN A 68 -9.46 13.33 -7.37
C GLN A 68 -8.38 12.27 -7.62
N LEU A 69 -8.47 11.49 -8.70
CA LEU A 69 -7.49 10.46 -9.06
C LEU A 69 -6.43 10.93 -10.06
N LYS A 70 -6.00 12.19 -9.97
CA LYS A 70 -4.85 12.74 -10.71
C LYS A 70 -3.66 12.98 -9.80
N CYS A 71 -2.47 12.68 -10.33
CA CYS A 71 -1.20 13.01 -9.72
C CYS A 71 -1.06 14.53 -9.56
N SER A 72 -0.60 14.98 -8.39
CA SER A 72 -0.33 16.39 -8.09
C SER A 72 0.83 16.97 -8.89
N GLY A 73 1.80 16.14 -9.30
CA GLY A 73 2.97 16.55 -10.08
C GLY A 73 2.71 16.59 -11.60
N CYS A 74 2.31 15.46 -12.19
CA CYS A 74 2.19 15.33 -13.65
C CYS A 74 0.75 15.36 -14.19
N SER A 75 -0.27 15.39 -13.32
CA SER A 75 -1.70 15.29 -13.70
C SER A 75 -2.12 14.00 -14.41
N SER A 76 -1.23 13.02 -14.57
CA SER A 76 -1.58 11.69 -15.08
C SER A 76 -2.53 10.96 -14.12
N PRO A 77 -3.39 10.05 -14.63
CA PRO A 77 -4.23 9.20 -13.80
C PRO A 77 -3.40 8.38 -12.80
N LEU A 78 -3.87 8.29 -11.56
CA LEU A 78 -3.28 7.43 -10.54
C LEU A 78 -3.69 5.96 -10.77
N SER A 79 -2.76 5.05 -10.52
CA SER A 79 -2.98 3.60 -10.58
C SER A 79 -3.38 3.07 -9.21
N PHE A 80 -4.33 2.15 -9.15
CA PHE A 80 -4.74 1.51 -7.90
C PHE A 80 -3.61 0.66 -7.35
N LEU A 81 -3.11 0.97 -6.15
CA LEU A 81 -2.01 0.27 -5.50
C LEU A 81 -2.51 -0.87 -4.63
N LEU A 82 -3.39 -0.59 -3.67
CA LEU A 82 -3.90 -1.58 -2.74
C LEU A 82 -5.23 -1.17 -2.10
N GLN A 83 -5.93 -2.16 -1.55
CA GLN A 83 -7.10 -1.99 -0.69
C GLN A 83 -6.93 -2.83 0.58
N ILE A 84 -7.42 -2.30 1.71
CA ILE A 84 -7.39 -2.98 3.01
C ILE A 84 -8.79 -2.93 3.61
N TYR A 85 -9.34 -4.08 3.97
CA TYR A 85 -10.58 -4.17 4.72
C TYR A 85 -10.25 -4.12 6.21
N CYS A 86 -10.78 -3.12 6.91
CA CYS A 86 -10.35 -2.74 8.26
C CYS A 86 -11.57 -2.24 9.06
N PRO A 87 -12.51 -3.14 9.43
CA PRO A 87 -13.74 -2.79 10.14
C PRO A 87 -13.46 -2.20 11.53
N LEU A 88 -14.43 -1.44 12.05
CA LEU A 88 -14.39 -0.85 13.39
C LEU A 88 -15.58 -1.34 14.21
N ASP A 89 -15.34 -2.25 15.15
CA ASP A 89 -16.38 -2.84 16.01
C ASP A 89 -17.09 -1.80 16.88
N ASP A 90 -16.39 -0.73 17.26
CA ASP A 90 -16.92 0.34 18.11
C ASP A 90 -17.70 1.43 17.35
N LYS A 91 -17.76 1.35 16.01
CA LYS A 91 -18.42 2.34 15.15
C LYS A 91 -19.52 1.72 14.29
N SER A 92 -20.77 2.07 14.61
CA SER A 92 -21.95 1.63 13.85
C SER A 92 -21.89 1.94 12.36
N ASP A 93 -21.31 3.08 11.96
CA ASP A 93 -21.18 3.53 10.57
C ASP A 93 -19.92 3.02 9.86
N ALA A 94 -19.07 2.25 10.55
CA ALA A 94 -17.83 1.70 10.01
C ALA A 94 -17.69 0.20 10.27
N PHE A 95 -18.83 -0.48 10.33
CA PHE A 95 -18.92 -1.93 10.40
C PHE A 95 -18.26 -2.61 9.20
N HIS A 96 -18.52 -2.08 7.99
CA HIS A 96 -17.64 -2.32 6.85
C HIS A 96 -16.83 -1.06 6.63
N ARG A 97 -15.51 -1.20 6.60
CA ARG A 97 -14.61 -0.08 6.33
C ARG A 97 -13.46 -0.56 5.46
N THR A 98 -13.17 0.21 4.43
CA THR A 98 -12.12 -0.11 3.46
C THR A 98 -11.32 1.14 3.13
N LEU A 99 -10.01 0.98 3.11
CA LEU A 99 -9.06 1.99 2.65
C LEU A 99 -8.53 1.60 1.28
N TYR A 100 -8.39 2.58 0.40
CA TYR A 100 -7.86 2.42 -0.95
C TYR A 100 -6.68 3.36 -1.14
N VAL A 101 -5.60 2.87 -1.73
CA VAL A 101 -4.41 3.67 -2.06
C VAL A 101 -4.20 3.68 -3.57
N PHE A 102 -3.89 4.86 -4.12
CA PHE A 102 -3.60 5.05 -5.54
C PHE A 102 -2.30 5.83 -5.70
N VAL A 103 -1.44 5.44 -6.63
CA VAL A 103 -0.10 6.05 -6.81
C VAL A 103 0.21 6.41 -8.27
N CYS A 104 1.12 7.35 -8.45
CA CYS A 104 1.60 7.80 -9.74
C CYS A 104 2.63 6.82 -10.32
N ARG A 105 2.39 6.36 -11.56
CA ARG A 105 3.32 5.51 -12.33
C ARG A 105 3.81 6.19 -13.61
N SER A 106 3.60 7.50 -13.71
CA SER A 106 3.97 8.23 -14.92
C SER A 106 5.48 8.37 -14.98
N LEU A 107 6.09 7.76 -16.01
CA LEU A 107 7.52 7.90 -16.29
C LEU A 107 7.91 9.39 -16.39
N GLY A 108 9.01 9.76 -15.74
CA GLY A 108 9.52 11.13 -15.71
C GLY A 108 8.78 12.08 -14.77
N CYS A 109 7.87 11.58 -13.93
CA CYS A 109 7.27 12.40 -12.87
C CYS A 109 8.26 12.51 -11.69
N SER A 110 8.53 13.73 -11.22
CA SER A 110 9.38 13.94 -10.03
C SER A 110 8.77 13.39 -8.73
N ARG A 111 7.47 13.09 -8.73
CA ARG A 111 6.72 12.50 -7.62
C ARG A 111 6.11 11.15 -8.05
N GLN A 112 6.85 10.37 -8.81
CA GLN A 112 6.47 8.99 -9.11
C GLN A 112 6.40 8.20 -7.79
N GLY A 113 5.45 7.28 -7.64
CA GLY A 113 5.16 6.60 -6.37
C GLY A 113 4.28 7.38 -5.39
N ASP A 114 4.23 8.72 -5.49
CA ASP A 114 3.31 9.53 -4.67
C ASP A 114 1.84 9.33 -5.09
N GLY A 115 0.92 9.57 -4.16
CA GLY A 115 -0.43 9.06 -4.27
C GLY A 115 -1.48 9.73 -3.40
N ARG A 116 -2.62 9.05 -3.30
CA ARG A 116 -3.76 9.45 -2.48
C ARG A 116 -4.39 8.23 -1.82
N ALA A 117 -4.91 8.43 -0.62
CA ALA A 117 -5.69 7.44 0.11
C ALA A 117 -7.16 7.86 0.19
N PHE A 118 -8.07 6.89 0.13
CA PHE A 118 -9.51 7.11 0.28
C PHE A 118 -10.10 6.10 1.25
N ARG A 119 -11.02 6.56 2.10
CA ARG A 119 -11.85 5.73 2.96
C ARG A 119 -13.25 5.59 2.38
N SER A 120 -13.76 4.37 2.40
CA SER A 120 -15.17 4.04 2.25
C SER A 120 -15.64 3.28 3.50
N GLN A 121 -16.86 3.52 3.93
CA GLN A 121 -17.44 2.80 5.06
C GLN A 121 -18.96 2.69 4.94
N LEU A 122 -19.50 1.62 5.50
CA LEU A 122 -20.94 1.34 5.55
C LEU A 122 -21.31 0.80 6.94
N PRO A 123 -22.53 1.11 7.40
CA PRO A 123 -23.08 0.49 8.60
C PRO A 123 -23.42 -0.99 8.38
N GLN A 124 -23.66 -1.71 9.48
CA GLN A 124 -24.07 -3.12 9.44
C GLN A 124 -25.34 -3.34 8.59
N ASP A 125 -26.39 -2.56 8.85
CA ASP A 125 -27.57 -2.57 7.99
C ASP A 125 -27.40 -1.52 6.88
N ASN A 126 -27.08 -1.99 5.68
CA ASN A 126 -26.87 -1.14 4.52
C ASN A 126 -27.55 -1.71 3.26
N ALA A 127 -27.60 -0.91 2.20
CA ALA A 127 -28.27 -1.27 0.96
C ALA A 127 -27.55 -2.37 0.16
N PHE A 128 -26.28 -2.64 0.43
CA PHE A 128 -25.42 -3.49 -0.41
C PHE A 128 -25.17 -4.87 0.19
N TYR A 129 -24.93 -4.99 1.49
CA TYR A 129 -24.60 -6.24 2.18
C TYR A 129 -25.72 -6.65 3.14
N ALA A 130 -25.84 -7.94 3.42
CA ALA A 130 -26.73 -8.39 4.49
C ALA A 130 -26.11 -8.10 5.86
N ALA A 131 -26.95 -7.88 6.85
CA ALA A 131 -26.52 -7.54 8.21
C ALA A 131 -25.94 -8.74 8.99
N GLU A 132 -26.16 -9.97 8.51
CA GLU A 132 -25.71 -11.21 9.16
C GLU A 132 -24.39 -11.71 8.52
N SER A 133 -23.42 -12.04 9.36
CA SER A 133 -22.22 -12.80 8.96
C SER A 133 -22.66 -14.16 8.40
N GLY A 134 -22.13 -14.57 7.26
CA GLY A 134 -22.50 -15.83 6.61
C GLY A 134 -23.06 -15.71 5.18
N THR A 135 -23.41 -14.50 4.71
CA THR A 135 -24.10 -14.33 3.42
C THR A 135 -23.30 -13.50 2.42
N ASN A 136 -22.79 -14.15 1.37
CA ASN A 136 -21.96 -13.53 0.31
C ASN A 136 -22.77 -12.70 -0.71
N ARG A 137 -24.05 -12.40 -0.43
CA ARG A 137 -24.93 -11.83 -1.46
C ARG A 137 -25.07 -10.35 -1.29
N LEU A 138 -24.51 -9.62 -2.25
CA LEU A 138 -24.94 -8.25 -2.53
C LEU A 138 -26.46 -8.24 -2.65
N LYS A 139 -27.12 -7.42 -1.85
CA LYS A 139 -28.55 -7.12 -1.99
C LYS A 139 -28.75 -6.58 -3.42
N LYS A 140 -29.79 -7.04 -4.10
CA LYS A 140 -30.19 -6.42 -5.38
C LYS A 140 -30.59 -4.98 -5.07
N THR A 141 -29.77 -4.02 -5.48
CA THR A 141 -30.06 -2.60 -5.30
C THR A 141 -30.79 -2.06 -6.53
N ASP A 142 -31.73 -1.14 -6.30
CA ASP A 142 -32.35 -0.35 -7.37
C ASP A 142 -31.47 0.84 -7.80
N GLU A 143 -30.28 0.99 -7.20
CA GLU A 143 -29.34 2.05 -7.54
C GLU A 143 -28.73 1.82 -8.93
N LYS A 144 -28.58 2.89 -9.71
CA LYS A 144 -27.90 2.81 -11.01
C LYS A 144 -26.48 2.34 -10.80
N GLN A 145 -26.13 1.22 -11.43
CA GLN A 145 -24.79 0.68 -11.46
C GLN A 145 -23.82 1.73 -12.02
N VAL A 146 -22.70 1.92 -11.34
CA VAL A 146 -21.70 2.90 -11.76
C VAL A 146 -20.99 2.41 -13.02
N ASP A 147 -20.84 3.33 -13.96
CA ASP A 147 -20.03 3.13 -15.16
C ASP A 147 -18.54 3.04 -14.77
N LEU A 148 -17.95 1.86 -14.91
CA LEU A 148 -16.56 1.60 -14.53
C LEU A 148 -15.64 1.53 -15.75
N CYS A 149 -14.40 1.97 -15.56
CA CYS A 149 -13.37 1.89 -16.57
C CYS A 149 -13.02 0.43 -16.83
N ALA A 150 -13.15 0.01 -18.08
CA ALA A 150 -12.86 -1.33 -18.54
C ALA A 150 -11.38 -1.74 -18.32
N LEU A 151 -10.46 -0.79 -18.15
CA LEU A 151 -9.07 -1.12 -17.81
C LEU A 151 -8.88 -1.25 -16.29
N CYS A 152 -9.08 -0.16 -15.56
CA CYS A 152 -8.62 -0.01 -14.18
C CYS A 152 -9.73 -0.10 -13.12
N GLY A 153 -10.99 -0.28 -13.50
CA GLY A 153 -12.12 -0.36 -12.56
C GLY A 153 -12.48 0.95 -11.85
N GLN A 154 -11.86 2.08 -12.17
CA GLN A 154 -12.21 3.41 -11.63
C GLN A 154 -13.43 4.00 -12.35
N ARG A 155 -14.06 5.04 -11.79
CA ARG A 155 -15.21 5.72 -12.40
C ARG A 155 -14.93 6.18 -13.84
N ALA A 156 -15.73 5.71 -14.79
CA ALA A 156 -15.64 6.11 -16.20
C ALA A 156 -16.32 7.47 -16.46
N VAL A 157 -15.85 8.16 -17.50
CA VAL A 157 -16.39 9.47 -17.94
C VAL A 157 -16.73 9.50 -19.43
N PHE A 158 -16.33 8.50 -20.20
CA PHE A 158 -16.73 8.34 -21.61
C PHE A 158 -16.72 6.88 -22.05
N THR A 159 -17.34 6.60 -23.19
CA THR A 159 -17.47 5.26 -23.78
C THR A 159 -16.64 5.12 -25.06
N CYS A 160 -16.29 3.90 -25.43
CA CYS A 160 -15.66 3.59 -26.71
C CYS A 160 -16.54 4.09 -27.86
N SER A 161 -15.97 4.86 -28.79
CA SER A 161 -16.71 5.39 -29.94
C SER A 161 -17.09 4.35 -30.99
N ALA A 162 -16.52 3.14 -30.92
CA ALA A 162 -16.78 2.06 -31.87
C ALA A 162 -17.88 1.10 -31.39
N CYS A 163 -17.76 0.57 -30.16
CA CYS A 163 -18.75 -0.36 -29.63
C CYS A 163 -19.81 0.30 -28.75
N HIS A 164 -19.59 1.51 -28.23
CA HIS A 164 -20.44 2.21 -27.25
C HIS A 164 -20.69 1.47 -25.93
N VAL A 165 -19.97 0.36 -25.70
CA VAL A 165 -20.13 -0.49 -24.52
C VAL A 165 -18.98 -0.32 -23.53
N ALA A 166 -17.73 -0.53 -23.96
CA ALA A 166 -16.58 -0.39 -23.06
C ALA A 166 -16.39 1.07 -22.65
N GLN A 167 -16.20 1.32 -21.35
CA GLN A 167 -16.14 2.67 -20.78
C GLN A 167 -14.76 2.95 -20.18
N TYR A 168 -14.39 4.23 -20.07
CA TYR A 168 -13.04 4.64 -19.69
C TYR A 168 -13.03 5.90 -18.83
N CYS A 169 -12.08 5.97 -17.90
CA CYS A 169 -11.82 7.17 -17.12
C CYS A 169 -10.88 8.16 -17.84
N SER A 170 -10.05 7.69 -18.77
CA SER A 170 -9.07 8.50 -19.51
C SER A 170 -8.78 7.94 -20.91
N LYS A 171 -8.29 8.78 -21.82
CA LYS A 171 -7.88 8.36 -23.17
C LYS A 171 -6.66 7.45 -23.14
N GLU A 172 -5.79 7.65 -22.14
CA GLU A 172 -4.60 6.86 -21.86
C GLU A 172 -5.00 5.41 -21.54
N HIS A 173 -6.02 5.23 -20.69
CA HIS A 173 -6.53 3.90 -20.35
C HIS A 173 -7.25 3.24 -21.52
N GLN A 174 -7.99 4.00 -22.33
CA GLN A 174 -8.58 3.46 -23.55
C GLN A 174 -7.51 2.90 -24.50
N LYS A 175 -6.42 3.63 -24.71
CA LYS A 175 -5.32 3.20 -25.57
C LYS A 175 -4.64 1.94 -25.04
N ASP A 176 -4.37 1.90 -23.73
CA ASP A 176 -3.71 0.76 -23.10
C ASP A 176 -4.61 -0.49 -23.11
N HIS A 177 -5.91 -0.33 -22.82
CA HIS A 177 -6.88 -1.44 -22.94
C HIS A 177 -7.03 -1.94 -24.38
N TRP A 178 -6.97 -1.03 -25.37
CA TRP A 178 -7.01 -1.40 -26.79
C TRP A 178 -5.82 -2.27 -27.18
N SER A 179 -4.61 -1.95 -26.71
CA SER A 179 -3.39 -2.70 -27.05
C SER A 179 -3.10 -3.86 -26.10
N ALA A 180 -2.90 -3.58 -24.82
CA ALA A 180 -2.44 -4.53 -23.83
C ALA A 180 -3.58 -5.34 -23.20
N GLY A 181 -4.75 -4.71 -23.03
CA GLY A 181 -5.94 -5.31 -22.40
C GLY A 181 -6.90 -6.03 -23.34
N GLY A 182 -6.55 -6.23 -24.62
CA GLY A 182 -7.30 -7.11 -25.52
C GLY A 182 -8.60 -6.54 -26.11
N HIS A 183 -8.94 -5.28 -25.86
CA HIS A 183 -10.20 -4.73 -26.39
C HIS A 183 -10.23 -4.65 -27.92
N LYS A 184 -9.08 -4.55 -28.59
CA LYS A 184 -9.03 -4.58 -30.07
C LYS A 184 -9.66 -5.85 -30.64
N GLN A 185 -9.56 -6.97 -29.93
CA GLN A 185 -10.11 -8.26 -30.30
C GLN A 185 -11.58 -8.38 -29.90
N THR A 186 -11.97 -7.85 -28.73
CA THR A 186 -13.33 -8.00 -28.19
C THR A 186 -14.30 -6.87 -28.54
N CYS A 187 -13.82 -5.76 -29.11
CA CYS A 187 -14.65 -4.58 -29.41
C CYS A 187 -15.84 -4.91 -30.33
N GLY A 188 -15.64 -5.74 -31.36
CA GLY A 188 -16.73 -6.19 -32.24
C GLY A 188 -17.80 -7.01 -31.49
N GLN A 189 -17.36 -7.94 -30.63
CA GLN A 189 -18.26 -8.75 -29.81
C GLN A 189 -19.03 -7.91 -28.79
N CYS A 190 -18.39 -6.88 -28.21
CA CYS A 190 -19.07 -5.93 -27.34
C CYS A 190 -20.21 -5.22 -28.08
N LEU A 191 -19.98 -4.81 -29.32
CA LEU A 191 -20.99 -4.16 -30.15
C LEU A 191 -22.14 -5.12 -30.50
N GLU A 192 -21.84 -6.36 -30.86
CA GLU A 192 -22.84 -7.37 -31.23
C GLU A 192 -23.73 -7.78 -30.05
N THR A 193 -23.12 -8.01 -28.88
CA THR A 193 -23.82 -8.49 -27.68
C THR A 193 -24.46 -7.36 -26.86
N GLN A 194 -24.04 -6.10 -27.09
CA GLN A 194 -24.38 -4.96 -26.24
C GLN A 194 -23.96 -5.15 -24.77
N THR A 195 -22.97 -6.01 -24.53
CA THR A 195 -22.44 -6.32 -23.20
C THR A 195 -20.93 -6.24 -23.20
N PHE A 196 -20.34 -5.88 -22.07
CA PHE A 196 -18.88 -5.81 -21.97
C PHE A 196 -18.31 -7.24 -22.03
N VAL A 197 -17.44 -7.48 -23.01
CA VAL A 197 -16.77 -8.77 -23.21
C VAL A 197 -15.25 -8.57 -23.10
N GLU A 198 -14.64 -9.37 -22.24
CA GLU A 198 -13.21 -9.46 -22.02
C GLU A 198 -12.77 -10.91 -22.31
N SER A 199 -11.61 -11.10 -22.96
CA SER A 199 -11.10 -12.46 -23.19
C SER A 199 -10.40 -12.97 -21.94
N ASP A 200 -10.56 -14.25 -21.62
CA ASP A 200 -9.95 -14.84 -20.43
C ASP A 200 -8.42 -14.72 -20.47
N GLU A 201 -7.79 -14.86 -21.63
CA GLU A 201 -6.34 -14.72 -21.77
C GLU A 201 -5.86 -13.28 -21.53
N ALA A 202 -6.65 -12.28 -21.93
CA ALA A 202 -6.31 -10.87 -21.68
C ALA A 202 -6.50 -10.52 -20.21
N ARG A 203 -7.56 -11.05 -19.58
CA ARG A 203 -7.84 -10.91 -18.15
C ARG A 203 -6.73 -11.54 -17.31
N GLU A 204 -6.37 -12.79 -17.58
CA GLU A 204 -5.29 -13.50 -16.88
C GLU A 204 -3.95 -12.77 -17.03
N LYS A 205 -3.64 -12.30 -18.24
CA LYS A 205 -2.42 -11.51 -18.48
C LYS A 205 -2.43 -10.19 -17.70
N LEU A 206 -3.56 -9.50 -17.63
CA LEU A 206 -3.68 -8.25 -16.87
C LEU A 206 -3.56 -8.50 -15.37
N MET A 207 -4.11 -9.60 -14.86
CA MET A 207 -3.99 -9.99 -13.44
C MET A 207 -2.55 -10.39 -13.09
N THR A 208 -1.88 -11.17 -13.93
CA THR A 208 -0.53 -11.70 -13.61
C THR A 208 0.61 -10.74 -13.93
N LYS A 209 0.49 -9.93 -14.97
CA LYS A 209 1.58 -9.03 -15.44
C LYS A 209 1.23 -7.55 -15.35
N GLY A 210 -0.03 -7.23 -15.08
CA GLY A 210 -0.49 -5.84 -15.11
C GLY A 210 -0.44 -5.22 -16.50
N SER A 211 -0.47 -3.90 -16.50
CA SER A 211 -0.24 -3.05 -17.67
C SER A 211 0.49 -1.77 -17.23
N LYS A 212 0.56 -0.79 -18.12
CA LYS A 212 1.10 0.54 -17.78
C LYS A 212 0.34 1.22 -16.62
N TRP A 213 -0.96 0.95 -16.48
CA TRP A 213 -1.84 1.64 -15.53
C TRP A 213 -2.47 0.72 -14.48
N VAL A 214 -2.25 -0.58 -14.60
CA VAL A 214 -2.78 -1.60 -13.68
C VAL A 214 -1.60 -2.40 -13.15
N PHE A 215 -1.48 -2.51 -11.83
CA PHE A 215 -0.49 -3.40 -11.22
C PHE A 215 -0.96 -4.85 -11.31
N PRO A 216 -0.06 -5.84 -11.35
CA PRO A 216 -0.45 -7.24 -11.17
C PRO A 216 -1.21 -7.39 -9.85
N GLU A 217 -2.20 -8.27 -9.84
CA GLU A 217 -3.00 -8.58 -8.66
C GLU A 217 -2.22 -9.50 -7.74
N GLN A 218 -2.25 -9.24 -6.44
CA GLN A 218 -1.60 -10.02 -5.40
C GLN A 218 -2.50 -10.01 -4.16
N GLU A 219 -2.60 -11.16 -3.50
CA GLU A 219 -3.29 -11.26 -2.21
C GLU A 219 -2.36 -10.78 -1.09
N LEU A 220 -2.92 -10.03 -0.14
CA LEU A 220 -2.19 -9.53 1.02
C LEU A 220 -2.69 -10.26 2.27
N GLU A 221 -1.83 -11.08 2.86
CA GLU A 221 -2.04 -11.72 4.14
C GLU A 221 -1.49 -10.82 5.26
N ILE A 222 -2.14 -10.83 6.42
CA ILE A 222 -1.75 -10.04 7.58
C ILE A 222 -1.45 -11.01 8.72
N ASP A 223 -0.29 -10.86 9.34
CA ASP A 223 0.15 -11.64 10.49
C ASP A 223 0.66 -10.71 11.60
N HIS A 224 0.70 -11.18 12.84
CA HIS A 224 1.24 -10.40 13.94
C HIS A 224 2.76 -10.24 13.80
N GLU A 225 3.28 -9.06 14.16
CA GLU A 225 4.71 -8.91 14.31
C GLU A 225 5.21 -9.90 15.39
N PRO A 226 6.26 -10.71 15.12
CA PRO A 226 6.77 -11.65 16.11
C PRO A 226 7.10 -10.95 17.42
N ASP A 227 6.68 -11.56 18.54
CA ASP A 227 6.81 -11.00 19.89
C ASP A 227 8.25 -10.52 20.13
N SER A 228 8.34 -9.22 20.39
CA SER A 228 9.56 -8.45 20.29
C SER A 228 10.18 -8.19 21.67
N SER A 229 9.65 -8.82 22.72
CA SER A 229 10.17 -8.79 24.09
C SER A 229 11.66 -9.17 24.23
N GLU A 230 12.23 -9.98 23.33
CA GLU A 230 13.69 -10.25 23.31
C GLU A 230 14.51 -9.30 22.41
N ALA A 231 13.88 -8.61 21.45
CA ALA A 231 14.56 -7.83 20.40
C ALA A 231 14.50 -6.31 20.59
N VAL A 232 13.47 -5.77 21.27
CA VAL A 232 13.12 -4.33 21.27
C VAL A 232 14.09 -3.43 22.01
N ASN A 233 14.84 -3.94 22.99
CA ASN A 233 15.70 -3.06 23.79
C ASN A 233 17.17 -3.46 23.72
N ASP A 234 17.50 -4.72 23.97
CA ASP A 234 18.90 -5.06 24.24
C ASP A 234 19.73 -5.23 22.98
N TYR A 235 19.21 -5.88 21.93
CA TYR A 235 19.92 -6.07 20.67
C TYR A 235 19.92 -4.81 19.82
N GLU A 236 18.76 -4.16 19.66
CA GLU A 236 18.66 -2.89 18.92
C GLU A 236 19.47 -1.78 19.60
N ALA A 237 19.41 -1.62 20.93
CA ALA A 237 20.23 -0.63 21.62
C ALA A 237 21.72 -1.02 21.63
N LYS A 238 22.09 -2.31 21.69
CA LYS A 238 23.51 -2.72 21.53
C LYS A 238 24.01 -2.38 20.14
N LEU A 239 23.25 -2.69 19.09
CA LEU A 239 23.62 -2.43 17.71
C LEU A 239 23.68 -0.92 17.41
N MET A 240 22.70 -0.15 17.90
CA MET A 240 22.74 1.33 17.83
C MET A 240 23.90 1.92 18.65
N ALA A 241 24.20 1.39 19.83
CA ALA A 241 25.31 1.87 20.66
C ALA A 241 26.69 1.48 20.10
N GLU A 242 26.81 0.32 19.44
CA GLU A 242 28.00 -0.08 18.69
C GLU A 242 28.21 0.84 17.48
N PHE A 243 27.14 1.12 16.73
CA PHE A 243 27.16 2.07 15.64
C PHE A 243 27.56 3.49 16.08
N GLU A 244 27.01 3.99 17.20
CA GLU A 244 27.40 5.29 17.77
C GLU A 244 28.85 5.32 18.29
N LYS A 245 29.36 4.19 18.80
CA LYS A 245 30.76 4.06 19.22
C LYS A 245 31.69 4.13 18.02
N ASP A 246 31.36 3.45 16.92
CA ASP A 246 32.16 3.48 15.71
C ASP A 246 32.18 4.86 15.06
N LYS A 247 31.06 5.60 15.12
CA LYS A 247 30.99 7.01 14.69
C LYS A 247 31.88 7.94 15.54
N LYS A 248 32.03 7.66 16.83
CA LYS A 248 32.93 8.41 17.74
C LYS A 248 34.40 8.04 17.55
N ILE A 249 34.71 6.83 17.09
CA ILE A 249 36.08 6.35 16.86
C ILE A 249 36.58 6.73 15.45
N GLY A 250 35.69 6.83 14.45
CA GLY A 250 36.01 7.11 13.03
C GLY A 250 36.45 8.54 12.68
N GLY A 251 36.49 9.47 13.63
CA GLY A 251 36.91 10.86 13.39
C GLY A 251 38.42 11.08 13.23
N GLN A 252 39.26 10.09 13.54
CA GLN A 252 40.73 10.20 13.42
C GLN A 252 41.36 8.86 13.04
N LYS A 253 41.32 8.49 11.75
CA LYS A 253 42.40 7.75 11.06
C LYS A 253 42.06 7.56 9.58
N ALA A 254 42.21 8.64 8.82
CA ALA A 254 42.59 8.49 7.43
C ALA A 254 44.09 8.14 7.39
N ARG A 255 44.43 6.88 7.07
CA ARG A 255 45.52 6.44 6.17
C ARG A 255 45.97 5.00 6.43
N GLU A 256 45.96 4.26 5.32
CA GLU A 256 46.82 3.12 4.95
C GLU A 256 46.57 1.75 5.60
N GLY A 257 46.02 0.84 4.79
CA GLY A 257 46.45 -0.56 4.71
C GLY A 257 45.52 -1.61 5.32
N GLU A 258 45.08 -2.53 4.45
CA GLU A 258 44.43 -3.83 4.71
C GLU A 258 42.92 -3.80 5.03
N GLU A 259 42.14 -3.99 3.96
CA GLU A 259 40.70 -4.29 3.99
C GLU A 259 40.45 -5.63 4.70
N SER A 260 39.80 -5.55 5.86
CA SER A 260 38.87 -6.58 6.31
C SER A 260 37.69 -5.86 6.91
N ASP A 261 36.71 -5.58 6.05
CA ASP A 261 35.38 -5.14 6.43
C ASP A 261 34.70 -6.29 7.19
N PRO A 262 34.34 -6.16 8.48
CA PRO A 262 33.61 -7.20 9.20
C PRO A 262 32.21 -7.48 8.66
N PHE A 263 31.73 -6.68 7.68
CA PHE A 263 30.42 -6.83 7.06
C PHE A 263 30.39 -7.66 5.77
N THR A 264 31.53 -8.17 5.28
CA THR A 264 31.56 -9.06 4.10
C THR A 264 31.82 -10.52 4.50
N ASP A 265 30.89 -11.12 5.24
CA ASP A 265 30.62 -12.57 5.09
C ASP A 265 29.45 -12.72 4.12
N ASP A 266 29.78 -12.54 2.84
CA ASP A 266 28.89 -12.56 1.68
C ASP A 266 28.39 -13.96 1.30
N SER A 267 28.51 -14.95 2.20
CA SER A 267 28.13 -16.33 1.90
C SER A 267 26.67 -16.66 2.25
N ALA A 268 25.92 -15.74 2.87
CA ALA A 268 24.53 -15.97 3.28
C ALA A 268 23.56 -14.78 3.07
N LEU A 269 23.99 -13.67 2.47
CA LEU A 269 23.11 -12.55 2.15
C LEU A 269 22.50 -12.76 0.76
N ASP A 270 21.22 -13.15 0.75
CA ASP A 270 20.43 -13.27 -0.46
C ASP A 270 20.40 -11.94 -1.22
N VAL A 271 20.50 -12.03 -2.54
CA VAL A 271 20.80 -10.96 -3.52
C VAL A 271 19.83 -9.76 -3.40
N SER A 272 18.64 -9.97 -2.82
CA SER A 272 17.58 -8.97 -2.65
C SER A 272 17.96 -7.80 -1.71
N GLN A 273 18.69 -8.03 -0.61
CA GLN A 273 19.01 -6.96 0.34
C GLN A 273 20.17 -6.08 -0.13
N HIS A 274 21.16 -6.66 -0.81
CA HIS A 274 22.24 -5.90 -1.43
C HIS A 274 21.70 -4.99 -2.54
N GLU A 275 20.80 -5.50 -3.38
CA GLU A 275 20.13 -4.70 -4.40
C GLU A 275 19.24 -3.60 -3.80
N LEU A 276 18.52 -3.85 -2.69
CA LEU A 276 17.77 -2.82 -1.96
C LEU A 276 18.69 -1.74 -1.36
N ASN A 277 19.81 -2.13 -0.77
CA ASN A 277 20.79 -1.19 -0.21
C ASN A 277 21.44 -0.32 -1.29
N GLU A 278 21.82 -0.92 -2.42
CA GLU A 278 22.41 -0.23 -3.57
C GLU A 278 21.37 0.64 -4.29
N ALA A 279 20.13 0.15 -4.39
CA ALA A 279 18.94 0.86 -4.84
C ALA A 279 18.43 1.92 -3.88
N LEU A 280 19.01 2.16 -2.72
CA LEU A 280 18.61 3.23 -1.79
C LEU A 280 19.71 4.29 -1.62
N GLY A 281 20.76 4.25 -2.45
CA GLY A 281 21.68 5.37 -2.67
C GLY A 281 22.58 5.66 -1.48
N HIS A 282 23.72 4.97 -1.42
CA HIS A 282 24.74 5.19 -0.41
C HIS A 282 25.54 6.48 -0.66
N THR A 283 25.47 7.47 0.24
CA THR A 283 26.62 8.35 0.55
C THR A 283 26.64 8.79 2.01
N LYS A 284 27.71 8.38 2.73
CA LYS A 284 28.39 8.98 3.90
C LYS A 284 27.56 9.37 5.14
N ASP A 285 28.02 8.89 6.29
CA ASP A 285 27.38 8.93 7.62
C ASP A 285 26.04 8.17 7.65
N GLN A 286 26.10 6.87 7.95
CA GLN A 286 24.90 6.02 8.10
C GLN A 286 23.87 6.73 9.01
N ASP A 287 22.70 6.98 8.42
CA ASP A 287 21.54 7.60 9.07
C ASP A 287 21.00 6.65 10.15
N SER A 288 20.81 7.15 11.38
CA SER A 288 20.30 6.32 12.47
C SER A 288 18.88 5.82 12.20
N GLN A 289 18.08 6.58 11.44
CA GLN A 289 16.76 6.13 11.00
C GLN A 289 16.85 4.96 10.01
N TYR A 290 17.85 4.99 9.11
CA TYR A 290 18.06 3.90 8.16
C TYR A 290 18.50 2.62 8.84
N VAL A 291 19.41 2.71 9.82
CA VAL A 291 19.80 1.55 10.64
C VAL A 291 18.59 0.99 11.37
N ARG A 292 17.79 1.83 12.02
CA ARG A 292 16.54 1.42 12.69
C ARG A 292 15.57 0.74 11.73
N PHE A 293 15.37 1.30 10.54
CA PHE A 293 14.55 0.72 9.48
C PHE A 293 15.04 -0.69 9.12
N LEU A 294 16.32 -0.84 8.79
CA LEU A 294 16.90 -2.12 8.41
C LEU A 294 16.81 -3.16 9.53
N THR A 295 17.13 -2.78 10.77
CA THR A 295 17.05 -3.69 11.93
C THR A 295 15.61 -4.18 12.13
N ARG A 296 14.63 -3.30 12.02
CA ARG A 296 13.21 -3.67 12.19
C ARG A 296 12.70 -4.54 11.03
N VAL A 297 13.09 -4.21 9.81
CA VAL A 297 12.76 -5.00 8.62
C VAL A 297 13.40 -6.38 8.66
N ALA A 298 14.61 -6.51 9.20
CA ALA A 298 15.32 -7.78 9.27
C ALA A 298 14.59 -8.87 10.07
N LEU A 299 13.70 -8.49 11.00
CA LEU A 299 12.84 -9.42 11.74
C LEU A 299 11.83 -10.14 10.84
N ALA A 300 11.39 -9.48 9.77
CA ALA A 300 10.45 -10.01 8.78
C ALA A 300 10.76 -9.39 7.42
N LYS A 301 11.70 -9.98 6.69
CA LYS A 301 12.32 -9.38 5.49
C LYS A 301 11.32 -9.13 4.36
N ASP A 302 10.33 -10.00 4.25
CA ASP A 302 9.34 -9.99 3.16
C ASP A 302 8.11 -9.15 3.49
N GLN A 303 8.11 -8.41 4.61
CA GLN A 303 7.01 -7.53 4.97
C GLN A 303 6.87 -6.39 3.94
N VAL A 304 5.65 -6.19 3.45
CA VAL A 304 5.32 -5.14 2.46
C VAL A 304 4.42 -4.05 3.03
N LEU A 305 3.83 -4.30 4.20
CA LEU A 305 2.92 -3.39 4.88
C LEU A 305 3.12 -3.51 6.38
N ARG A 306 2.98 -2.40 7.11
CA ARG A 306 2.88 -2.39 8.57
C ARG A 306 1.61 -1.66 8.93
N TYR A 307 0.74 -2.29 9.69
CA TYR A 307 -0.50 -1.72 10.15
C TYR A 307 -0.40 -1.50 11.66
N SER A 308 -0.70 -0.28 12.11
CA SER A 308 -0.87 0.03 13.53
C SER A 308 -1.85 1.20 13.65
N ARG A 309 -2.99 0.91 14.27
CA ARG A 309 -4.14 1.80 14.24
C ARG A 309 -3.97 2.93 15.24
N TRP A 310 -3.85 4.15 14.72
CA TRP A 310 -3.89 5.40 15.47
C TRP A 310 -2.75 5.58 16.48
N GLU A 311 -1.61 4.95 16.21
CA GLU A 311 -0.36 5.08 16.97
C GLU A 311 0.70 5.74 16.09
N ASP A 312 0.80 7.08 16.16
CA ASP A 312 1.69 7.85 15.28
C ASP A 312 3.19 7.52 15.46
N GLU A 313 3.56 6.90 16.59
CA GLU A 313 4.94 6.49 16.89
C GLU A 313 5.34 5.18 16.18
N ALA A 314 4.38 4.44 15.64
CA ALA A 314 4.61 3.16 14.95
C ALA A 314 5.20 3.33 13.54
N VAL A 315 5.24 4.56 13.01
CA VAL A 315 5.74 4.83 11.66
C VAL A 315 7.24 4.55 11.58
N LEU A 316 7.61 3.64 10.68
CA LEU A 316 8.97 3.27 10.36
C LEU A 316 9.40 3.96 9.06
N TRP A 317 10.25 4.97 9.19
CA TRP A 317 10.79 5.76 8.07
C TRP A 317 12.09 5.17 7.55
N VAL A 318 12.30 5.20 6.23
CA VAL A 318 13.55 4.69 5.61
C VAL A 318 14.74 5.57 5.98
N HIS A 319 14.58 6.89 5.96
CA HIS A 319 15.65 7.82 6.31
C HIS A 319 15.09 9.06 7.00
N SER A 320 15.98 9.89 7.54
CA SER A 320 15.66 11.10 8.30
C SER A 320 15.10 12.23 7.44
N GLU A 321 15.48 12.28 6.15
CA GLU A 321 14.92 13.24 5.21
C GLU A 321 13.48 12.88 4.81
N GLY A 322 12.61 13.86 4.58
CA GLY A 322 11.24 13.60 4.14
C GLY A 322 10.32 12.89 5.14
N MET A 323 10.76 12.70 6.41
CA MET A 323 9.87 12.26 7.48
C MET A 323 8.73 13.28 7.69
N HIS A 324 7.54 12.78 8.00
CA HIS A 324 6.45 13.67 8.41
C HIS A 324 6.70 14.19 9.83
N THR A 325 7.23 15.41 9.94
CA THR A 325 7.46 16.10 11.23
C THR A 325 6.48 17.24 11.49
N GLY A 326 5.59 17.51 10.51
CA GLY A 326 4.58 18.57 10.57
C GLY A 326 3.27 18.10 11.21
N ALA A 327 2.30 19.02 11.26
CA ALA A 327 0.94 18.68 11.66
C ALA A 327 0.20 18.03 10.49
N VAL A 328 -0.39 16.85 10.74
CA VAL A 328 -1.28 16.18 9.79
C VAL A 328 -2.52 17.04 9.57
N PRO A 329 -2.93 17.31 8.31
CA PRO A 329 -4.13 18.08 8.03
C PRO A 329 -5.39 17.43 8.62
N PRO A 330 -6.30 18.20 9.26
CA PRO A 330 -7.52 17.65 9.85
C PRO A 330 -8.46 17.08 8.79
N CYS A 331 -9.35 16.19 9.22
CA CYS A 331 -10.38 15.60 8.38
C CYS A 331 -11.23 16.67 7.71
N GLU A 332 -11.33 16.63 6.38
CA GLU A 332 -12.07 17.64 5.59
C GLU A 332 -13.58 17.64 5.89
N ARG A 333 -14.12 16.57 6.47
CA ARG A 333 -15.55 16.42 6.79
C ARG A 333 -15.91 16.90 8.19
N CYS A 334 -15.27 16.35 9.20
CA CYS A 334 -15.62 16.60 10.59
C CYS A 334 -14.61 17.48 11.34
N SER A 335 -13.56 17.95 10.65
CA SER A 335 -12.44 18.72 11.21
C SER A 335 -11.73 18.04 12.39
N GLY A 336 -11.91 16.73 12.53
CA GLY A 336 -11.22 15.92 13.53
C GLY A 336 -9.76 15.70 13.15
N GLU A 337 -8.95 15.30 14.12
CA GLU A 337 -7.57 14.87 13.84
C GLU A 337 -7.55 13.62 12.95
N ARG A 338 -6.48 13.51 12.16
CA ARG A 338 -6.13 12.27 11.49
C ARG A 338 -4.90 11.68 12.17
N LYS A 339 -4.91 10.38 12.39
CA LYS A 339 -3.81 9.63 13.01
C LYS A 339 -3.32 8.55 12.06
N PHE A 340 -2.08 8.13 12.22
CA PHE A 340 -1.48 7.05 11.48
C PHE A 340 -2.36 5.80 11.55
N GLU A 341 -2.42 5.02 10.48
CA GLU A 341 -3.14 3.74 10.49
C GLU A 341 -2.35 2.61 9.87
N PHE A 342 -1.65 2.88 8.75
CA PHE A 342 -0.75 1.90 8.16
C PHE A 342 0.28 2.58 7.26
N GLN A 343 1.35 1.86 6.98
CA GLN A 343 2.34 2.23 5.98
C GLN A 343 2.57 1.13 4.96
N VAL A 344 2.91 1.56 3.74
CA VAL A 344 3.36 0.67 2.68
C VAL A 344 4.87 0.80 2.55
N LEU A 345 5.56 -0.34 2.58
CA LEU A 345 7.00 -0.44 2.51
C LEU A 345 7.48 -0.52 1.05
N PRO A 346 8.75 -0.19 0.77
CA PRO A 346 9.33 -0.24 -0.57
C PRO A 346 9.41 -1.67 -1.11
N GLN A 347 9.50 -2.68 -0.23
CA GLN A 347 9.53 -4.11 -0.56
C GLN A 347 8.37 -4.54 -1.46
N LEU A 348 7.22 -3.88 -1.35
CA LEU A 348 6.06 -4.15 -2.20
C LEU A 348 6.38 -4.01 -3.70
N LEU A 349 7.30 -3.11 -4.06
CA LEU A 349 7.70 -2.85 -5.45
C LEU A 349 8.25 -4.10 -6.14
N ASN A 350 8.90 -5.00 -5.40
CA ASN A 350 9.46 -6.25 -5.93
C ASN A 350 8.36 -7.18 -6.47
N TYR A 351 7.23 -7.27 -5.76
CA TYR A 351 6.09 -8.10 -6.14
C TYR A 351 5.27 -7.48 -7.28
N LEU A 352 5.35 -6.15 -7.43
CA LEU A 352 4.59 -5.42 -8.44
C LEU A 352 5.17 -5.50 -9.86
N SER A 353 6.29 -6.23 -10.05
CA SER A 353 6.92 -6.43 -11.36
C SER A 353 7.12 -5.13 -12.14
N VAL A 354 7.47 -4.06 -11.41
CA VAL A 354 7.61 -2.66 -11.91
C VAL A 354 8.69 -2.54 -13.00
N ASP A 355 9.51 -3.60 -13.14
CA ASP A 355 10.84 -3.62 -13.76
C ASP A 355 11.02 -4.66 -14.87
N GLN A 356 9.96 -5.31 -15.38
CA GLN A 356 10.10 -6.30 -16.49
C GLN A 356 10.63 -5.71 -17.81
N GLN A 357 10.82 -4.39 -17.92
CA GLN A 357 11.46 -3.72 -19.06
C GLN A 357 12.81 -3.06 -18.71
N SER A 358 13.19 -3.00 -17.44
CA SER A 358 14.49 -2.47 -17.03
C SER A 358 15.49 -3.61 -17.02
N SER A 359 16.40 -3.62 -17.99
CA SER A 359 17.67 -4.34 -17.80
C SER A 359 18.32 -3.83 -16.51
N LEU A 360 18.87 -4.72 -15.69
CA LEU A 360 19.56 -4.52 -14.40
C LEU A 360 20.59 -3.35 -14.32
N GLY A 361 20.86 -2.63 -15.40
CA GLY A 361 21.81 -1.51 -15.46
C GLY A 361 21.21 -0.11 -15.68
N ASP A 362 19.88 0.08 -15.74
CA ASP A 362 19.29 1.42 -15.92
C ASP A 362 18.29 1.79 -14.81
N ILE A 363 18.83 2.28 -13.69
CA ILE A 363 18.08 2.84 -12.55
C ILE A 363 17.06 3.91 -12.97
N SER A 364 17.26 4.60 -14.10
CA SER A 364 16.33 5.63 -14.59
C SER A 364 15.04 5.10 -15.21
N SER A 365 14.93 3.77 -15.37
CA SER A 365 13.81 3.10 -16.03
C SER A 365 12.80 2.45 -15.08
N ARG A 366 13.02 2.52 -13.76
CA ARG A 366 12.08 2.01 -12.75
C ARG A 366 10.78 2.80 -12.79
N SER A 367 9.66 2.09 -12.91
CA SER A 367 8.35 2.71 -13.19
C SER A 367 7.57 3.17 -11.95
N CYS A 368 8.11 2.97 -10.74
CA CYS A 368 7.53 3.42 -9.47
C CYS A 368 8.52 3.23 -8.31
N GLU A 369 8.78 4.26 -7.50
CA GLU A 369 9.66 4.18 -6.33
C GLU A 369 9.09 5.00 -5.18
N TRP A 370 9.22 4.52 -3.95
CA TRP A 370 8.93 5.26 -2.72
C TRP A 370 9.76 4.68 -1.58
N GLY A 371 10.07 5.47 -0.56
CA GLY A 371 10.69 4.98 0.67
C GLY A 371 9.63 4.53 1.67
N THR A 372 8.60 5.34 1.92
CA THR A 372 7.48 4.97 2.81
C THR A 372 6.25 5.73 2.39
N LEU A 373 5.12 5.03 2.25
CA LEU A 373 3.80 5.65 2.11
C LEU A 373 3.05 5.51 3.43
N ALA A 374 3.02 6.57 4.24
CA ALA A 374 2.32 6.56 5.52
C ALA A 374 0.90 7.11 5.34
N VAL A 375 -0.12 6.35 5.72
CA VAL A 375 -1.53 6.73 5.60
C VAL A 375 -2.08 7.10 6.96
N TYR A 376 -2.70 8.28 7.02
CA TYR A 376 -3.33 8.84 8.21
C TYR A 376 -4.82 9.03 7.96
N THR A 377 -5.65 8.51 8.84
CA THR A 377 -7.10 8.53 8.70
C THR A 377 -7.77 9.23 9.87
N CYS A 378 -9.00 9.74 9.65
CA CYS A 378 -9.77 10.38 10.71
C CYS A 378 -9.97 9.45 11.92
N SER A 379 -9.50 9.85 13.09
CA SER A 379 -9.61 9.07 14.35
C SER A 379 -11.05 8.87 14.81
N LYS A 380 -11.97 9.72 14.35
CA LYS A 380 -13.41 9.58 14.61
C LYS A 380 -14.11 8.64 13.63
N SER A 381 -13.43 8.21 12.56
CA SER A 381 -13.99 7.54 11.39
C SER A 381 -15.37 8.07 10.99
N CYS A 382 -15.45 9.40 10.82
CA CYS A 382 -16.72 10.11 10.70
C CYS A 382 -17.64 9.51 9.61
N PRO A 383 -18.96 9.47 9.82
CA PRO A 383 -19.93 8.89 8.88
C PRO A 383 -19.80 9.48 7.47
N LEU A 384 -20.00 8.63 6.46
CA LEU A 384 -19.82 9.02 5.06
C LEU A 384 -21.10 9.05 4.23
N GLU A 385 -22.23 8.54 4.74
CA GLU A 385 -23.51 8.53 4.01
C GLU A 385 -23.39 8.03 2.56
N THR A 386 -22.64 6.96 2.31
CA THR A 386 -22.33 6.39 0.98
C THR A 386 -21.46 7.26 0.06
N GLU A 387 -20.68 8.18 0.61
CA GLU A 387 -19.62 8.91 -0.09
C GLU A 387 -18.23 8.36 0.27
N CYS A 388 -17.19 8.69 -0.49
CA CYS A 388 -15.81 8.45 -0.05
C CYS A 388 -15.24 9.68 0.66
N ALA A 389 -14.34 9.45 1.61
CA ALA A 389 -13.50 10.50 2.20
C ALA A 389 -12.06 10.37 1.68
N GLN A 390 -11.44 11.48 1.30
CA GLN A 390 -10.01 11.51 1.03
C GLN A 390 -9.27 11.55 2.38
N GLU A 391 -8.36 10.60 2.58
CA GLU A 391 -7.48 10.55 3.74
C GLU A 391 -6.11 11.13 3.40
N PHE A 392 -5.30 11.35 4.42
CA PHE A 392 -3.98 11.93 4.22
C PHE A 392 -2.97 10.83 3.95
N LEU A 393 -2.23 10.95 2.86
CA LEU A 393 -1.10 10.09 2.52
C LEU A 393 0.15 10.96 2.51
N HIS A 394 1.14 10.57 3.30
CA HIS A 394 2.46 11.16 3.28
C HIS A 394 3.40 10.24 2.50
N TYR A 395 3.97 10.79 1.41
CA TYR A 395 4.96 10.13 0.57
C TYR A 395 6.36 10.55 1.02
N GLN A 396 7.17 9.57 1.42
CA GLN A 396 8.61 9.72 1.55
C GLN A 396 9.29 9.19 0.28
N PRO A 397 10.17 9.97 -0.38
CA PRO A 397 11.02 9.48 -1.48
C PRO A 397 11.87 8.28 -1.06
N ALA A 398 12.32 7.48 -2.03
CA ALA A 398 13.22 6.35 -1.74
C ALA A 398 14.62 6.81 -1.30
N TYR A 399 15.07 7.98 -1.78
CA TYR A 399 16.42 8.50 -1.57
C TYR A 399 16.43 9.86 -0.88
N ALA A 400 17.37 10.05 0.04
CA ALA A 400 17.71 11.36 0.57
C ALA A 400 18.20 12.31 -0.55
N GLY A 401 17.87 13.59 -0.47
CA GLY A 401 18.37 14.65 -1.36
C GLY A 401 17.63 14.82 -2.70
N THR A 402 16.56 14.07 -2.96
CA THR A 402 15.70 14.28 -4.14
C THR A 402 14.60 15.31 -3.86
N THR A 403 14.94 16.61 -3.92
CA THR A 403 13.96 17.73 -3.86
C THR A 403 13.82 18.46 -5.18
#